data_AF-A0A8S3DWM2-F1
#
_entry.id   AF-A0A8S3DWM2-F1
#
_cell.length_a   1.000
_cell.length_b   1.000
_cell.length_c   1.000
_cell.angle_alpha   90.00
_cell.angle_beta   90.00
_cell.angle_gamma   90.00
#
_symmetry.space_group_name_H-M   'P 1'
#
loop_
_entity.id
_entity.type
_entity.pdbx_description
1 polymer ?
#
loop_
_entity_poly.entity_id
_entity_poly.type
_entity_poly.pdbx_seq_one_letter_code
_entity_poly.pdbx_strand_id
1 'polypeptide(L)'
;MIFNFVFFFLLYRERKANPVWYFTPPDAYRLTEQNITDFVNCVKECAFIAIFTKAYLKEAAKACQYLSMLRPELIVPPLVEKLFSSIDSMSEPHRFTSIMTCLASLARQIVRQAPHFSQGQTYVLPLLMAVLPGIDSNDFKKTAVTFQFLNAMLMLVTCVDCSSAIHTRNDLTEIEKEVCLSTAKFEDFVTEFLNRTFQMIDTLSTEMSDAVVVITKVNLEDHVTELALTSMMFGIVQQCSKKIFQTVREKITNFLAGSFFTPKVGKLVTGLVRAILKANPEETLKYLLPQTCERIENIMSHSETTILTDHKGDTELTWCLILFSELVRARGDTLLIYKPIILSVFHRCVRIVHKDTHEAVANAAKNLLKSLSYVYPLEYRLTVENIEEPFTDFLPIR
;
A
#
# COMPACT_ATOMS: atom_id res chain seq x y z
N MET A 1 10.92 12.85 -24.99
CA MET A 1 10.70 13.19 -23.56
C MET A 1 10.68 14.71 -23.30
N ILE A 2 11.66 15.49 -23.77
CA ILE A 2 11.69 16.96 -23.58
C ILE A 2 10.44 17.64 -24.17
N PHE A 3 10.03 17.27 -25.39
CA PHE A 3 8.86 17.86 -26.05
C PHE A 3 7.54 17.71 -25.26
N ASN A 4 7.24 16.52 -24.72
CA ASN A 4 6.02 16.31 -23.93
C ASN A 4 6.00 17.13 -22.65
N PHE A 5 7.17 17.25 -21.99
CA PHE A 5 7.31 18.06 -20.78
C PHE A 5 7.13 19.56 -21.07
N VAL A 6 7.76 20.05 -22.14
CA VAL A 6 7.66 21.46 -22.55
C VAL A 6 6.23 21.82 -22.96
N PHE A 7 5.56 20.96 -23.74
CA PHE A 7 4.17 21.18 -24.15
C PHE A 7 3.22 21.19 -22.94
N PHE A 8 3.39 20.24 -22.01
CA PHE A 8 2.63 20.22 -20.76
C PHE A 8 2.85 21.50 -19.93
N PHE A 9 4.11 21.94 -19.79
CA PHE A 9 4.44 23.14 -19.02
C PHE A 9 3.87 24.41 -19.67
N LEU A 10 3.90 24.50 -21.00
CA LEU A 10 3.27 25.60 -21.75
C LEU A 10 1.77 25.67 -21.45
N LEU A 11 1.08 24.52 -21.52
CA LEU A 11 -0.35 24.45 -21.25
C LEU A 11 -0.70 24.81 -19.81
N TYR A 12 0.09 24.30 -18.85
CA TYR A 12 -0.05 24.65 -17.43
C TYR A 12 0.09 26.17 -17.22
N ARG A 13 1.09 26.78 -17.87
CA ARG A 13 1.33 28.22 -17.80
C ARG A 13 0.19 29.03 -18.42
N GLU A 14 -0.36 28.59 -19.56
CA GLU A 14 -1.48 29.30 -20.22
C GLU A 14 -2.79 29.23 -19.43
N ARG A 15 -3.05 28.12 -18.72
CA ARG A 15 -4.38 27.86 -18.11
C ARG A 15 -4.44 28.01 -16.60
N LYS A 16 -3.33 27.84 -15.88
CA LYS A 16 -3.32 27.73 -14.41
C LYS A 16 -2.31 28.63 -13.72
N ALA A 17 -1.54 29.43 -14.44
CA ALA A 17 -0.62 30.36 -13.79
C ALA A 17 -1.39 31.50 -13.10
N ASN A 18 -1.05 31.77 -11.84
CA ASN A 18 -1.42 33.00 -11.15
C ASN A 18 -0.97 34.21 -11.98
N PRO A 19 -1.60 35.39 -11.84
CA PRO A 19 -1.14 36.60 -12.51
C PRO A 19 0.34 36.82 -12.18
N VAL A 20 1.17 36.78 -13.22
CA VAL A 20 2.62 36.92 -13.16
C VAL A 20 3.02 38.25 -13.79
N TRP A 21 4.07 38.86 -13.25
CA TRP A 21 4.57 40.17 -13.70
C TRP A 21 5.27 40.15 -15.06
N TYR A 22 5.57 38.96 -15.59
CA TYR A 22 6.22 38.77 -16.89
C TYR A 22 5.22 38.44 -18.00
N PHE A 23 5.69 38.49 -19.25
CA PHE A 23 4.89 38.32 -20.47
C PHE A 23 3.96 37.09 -20.44
N THR A 24 2.67 37.36 -20.70
CA THR A 24 1.63 36.36 -20.96
C THR A 24 1.36 36.27 -22.46
N PRO A 25 1.33 35.07 -23.06
CA PRO A 25 1.01 34.90 -24.48
C PRO A 25 -0.36 35.50 -24.84
N PRO A 26 -0.49 36.22 -25.97
CA PRO A 26 -1.79 36.67 -26.47
C PRO A 26 -2.72 35.49 -26.75
N ASP A 27 -4.03 35.69 -26.61
CA ASP A 27 -5.04 34.63 -26.76
C ASP A 27 -4.97 33.91 -28.11
N ALA A 28 -4.59 34.62 -29.18
CA ALA A 28 -4.44 34.08 -30.53
C ALA A 28 -3.33 33.02 -30.67
N TYR A 29 -2.36 32.97 -29.75
CA TYR A 29 -1.25 32.01 -29.77
C TYR A 29 -1.40 30.90 -28.73
N ARG A 30 -2.51 30.87 -27.99
CA ARG A 30 -2.76 29.84 -26.98
C ARG A 30 -3.13 28.51 -27.62
N LEU A 31 -2.76 27.43 -26.94
CA LEU A 31 -3.07 26.08 -27.40
C LEU A 31 -4.57 25.79 -27.30
N THR A 32 -5.18 25.52 -28.46
CA THR A 32 -6.57 25.05 -28.54
C THR A 32 -6.70 23.58 -28.13
N GLU A 33 -7.90 23.14 -27.78
CA GLU A 33 -8.17 21.72 -27.50
C GLU A 33 -7.79 20.82 -28.69
N GLN A 34 -8.02 21.27 -29.92
CA GLN A 34 -7.65 20.49 -31.10
C GLN A 34 -6.14 20.32 -31.21
N ASN A 35 -5.35 21.38 -30.96
CA ASN A 35 -3.89 21.28 -31.02
C ASN A 35 -3.33 20.30 -29.98
N ILE A 36 -3.94 20.22 -28.80
CA ILE A 36 -3.55 19.26 -27.76
C ILE A 36 -3.86 17.83 -28.23
N THR A 37 -5.04 17.60 -28.81
CA THR A 37 -5.43 16.29 -29.36
C THR A 37 -4.49 15.85 -30.48
N ASP A 38 -4.18 16.74 -31.43
CA ASP A 38 -3.30 16.46 -32.56
C ASP A 38 -1.88 16.12 -32.10
N PHE A 39 -1.37 16.86 -31.11
CA PHE A 39 -0.07 16.59 -30.49
C PHE A 39 -0.04 15.18 -29.86
N VAL A 40 -1.05 14.83 -29.08
CA VAL A 40 -1.10 13.50 -28.44
C VAL A 40 -1.18 12.39 -29.49
N ASN A 41 -2.02 12.54 -30.52
CA ASN A 41 -2.12 11.55 -31.60
C ASN A 41 -0.82 11.38 -32.39
N CYS A 42 -0.06 12.46 -32.60
CA CYS A 42 1.23 12.40 -33.29
C CYS A 42 2.28 11.60 -32.50
N VAL A 43 2.28 11.71 -31.16
CA VAL A 43 3.35 11.17 -30.31
C VAL A 43 3.01 9.84 -29.65
N LYS A 44 1.71 9.51 -29.46
CA LYS A 44 1.29 8.35 -28.66
C LYS A 44 1.82 7.01 -29.17
N GLU A 45 1.87 6.78 -30.48
CA GLU A 45 2.35 5.52 -31.05
C GLU A 45 3.84 5.31 -30.79
N CYS A 46 4.64 6.37 -30.93
CA CYS A 46 6.05 6.33 -30.57
C CYS A 46 6.25 6.04 -29.08
N ALA A 47 5.42 6.63 -28.21
CA ALA A 47 5.46 6.34 -26.78
C ALA A 47 5.09 4.89 -26.47
N PHE A 48 4.05 4.34 -27.11
CA PHE A 48 3.62 2.95 -26.95
C PHE A 48 4.63 1.93 -27.46
N ILE A 49 5.39 2.23 -28.50
CA ILE A 49 6.49 1.36 -28.94
C ILE A 49 7.66 1.45 -27.96
N ALA A 50 7.95 2.67 -27.48
CA ALA A 50 9.08 2.92 -26.58
C ALA A 50 8.96 2.22 -25.22
N ILE A 51 7.73 1.98 -24.70
CA ILE A 51 7.57 1.26 -23.41
C ILE A 51 8.19 -0.15 -23.44
N PHE A 52 8.26 -0.79 -24.60
CA PHE A 52 8.84 -2.14 -24.74
C PHE A 52 10.36 -2.13 -24.95
N THR A 53 10.98 -0.95 -24.96
CA THR A 53 12.43 -0.81 -25.12
C THR A 53 13.12 -0.95 -23.77
N LYS A 54 14.00 -1.94 -23.63
CA LYS A 54 14.69 -2.28 -22.36
C LYS A 54 15.44 -1.10 -21.70
N ALA A 55 16.02 -0.20 -22.49
CA ALA A 55 16.86 0.89 -21.98
C ALA A 55 16.09 2.13 -21.52
N TYR A 56 14.85 2.34 -21.97
CA TYR A 56 14.14 3.63 -21.84
C TYR A 56 12.71 3.49 -21.29
N LEU A 57 12.40 2.39 -20.58
CA LEU A 57 11.06 2.14 -20.04
C LEU A 57 10.58 3.28 -19.12
N LYS A 58 11.45 3.80 -18.24
CA LYS A 58 11.08 4.86 -17.28
C LYS A 58 10.76 6.17 -17.99
N GLU A 59 11.54 6.52 -19.00
CA GLU A 59 11.37 7.70 -19.84
C GLU A 59 10.12 7.59 -20.70
N ALA A 60 9.83 6.40 -21.24
CA ALA A 60 8.62 6.10 -22.00
C ALA A 60 7.38 6.14 -21.11
N ALA A 61 7.42 5.54 -19.91
CA ALA A 61 6.34 5.64 -18.92
C ALA A 61 6.06 7.10 -18.54
N LYS A 62 7.10 7.91 -18.32
CA LYS A 62 6.96 9.34 -18.06
C LYS A 62 6.38 10.11 -19.25
N ALA A 63 6.74 9.73 -20.48
CA ALA A 63 6.15 10.30 -21.68
C ALA A 63 4.64 9.98 -21.76
N CYS A 64 4.25 8.73 -21.51
CA CYS A 64 2.84 8.31 -21.43
C CYS A 64 2.11 9.06 -20.30
N GLN A 65 2.74 9.24 -19.14
CA GLN A 65 2.19 10.00 -18.03
C GLN A 65 1.85 11.44 -18.45
N TYR A 66 2.77 12.14 -19.11
CA TYR A 66 2.50 13.50 -19.61
C TYR A 66 1.43 13.54 -20.68
N LEU A 67 1.42 12.60 -21.63
CA LEU A 67 0.37 12.52 -22.65
C LEU A 67 -1.00 12.27 -22.02
N SER A 68 -1.07 11.41 -21.01
CA SER A 68 -2.30 11.12 -20.27
C SER A 68 -2.77 12.27 -19.39
N MET A 69 -1.87 13.15 -18.93
CA MET A 69 -2.27 14.41 -18.29
C MET A 69 -2.98 15.37 -19.26
N LEU A 70 -2.77 15.23 -20.57
CA LEU A 70 -3.38 16.05 -21.62
C LEU A 70 -4.68 15.42 -22.15
N ARG A 71 -4.62 14.14 -22.50
CA ARG A 71 -5.72 13.34 -23.11
C ARG A 71 -5.68 11.90 -22.55
N PRO A 72 -6.19 11.68 -21.32
CA PRO A 72 -6.18 10.35 -20.71
C PRO A 72 -6.97 9.31 -21.53
N GLU A 73 -8.06 9.73 -22.19
CA GLU A 73 -8.93 8.90 -23.03
C GLU A 73 -8.21 8.27 -24.25
N LEU A 74 -7.09 8.86 -24.68
CA LEU A 74 -6.30 8.34 -25.80
C LEU A 74 -5.15 7.43 -25.35
N ILE A 75 -4.82 7.43 -24.06
CA ILE A 75 -3.62 6.76 -23.52
C ILE A 75 -3.97 5.61 -22.60
N VAL A 76 -4.93 5.80 -21.68
CA VAL A 76 -5.27 4.82 -20.65
C VAL A 76 -5.94 3.58 -21.25
N PRO A 77 -7.04 3.68 -22.04
CA PRO A 77 -7.73 2.49 -22.54
C PRO A 77 -6.83 1.55 -23.37
N PRO A 78 -6.01 2.04 -24.33
CA PRO A 78 -5.12 1.16 -25.09
C PRO A 78 -4.07 0.44 -24.23
N LEU A 79 -3.60 1.05 -23.14
CA LEU A 79 -2.66 0.41 -22.22
C LEU A 79 -3.35 -0.64 -21.34
N VAL A 80 -4.59 -0.39 -20.94
CA VAL A 80 -5.42 -1.34 -20.18
C VAL A 80 -5.74 -2.58 -21.03
N GLU A 81 -6.16 -2.38 -22.28
CA GLU A 81 -6.39 -3.49 -23.23
C GLU A 81 -5.12 -4.33 -23.45
N LYS A 82 -3.97 -3.67 -23.65
CA LYS A 82 -2.67 -4.35 -23.78
C LYS A 82 -2.31 -5.13 -22.50
N LEU A 83 -2.61 -4.60 -21.32
CA LEU A 83 -2.37 -5.32 -20.06
C LEU A 83 -3.20 -6.60 -20.01
N PHE A 84 -4.52 -6.52 -20.23
CA PHE A 84 -5.39 -7.70 -20.19
C PHE A 84 -4.98 -8.75 -21.22
N SER A 85 -4.56 -8.34 -22.43
CA SER A 85 -4.01 -9.29 -23.42
C SER A 85 -2.69 -9.93 -23.01
N SER A 86 -1.93 -9.31 -22.09
CA SER A 86 -0.61 -9.77 -21.64
C SER A 86 -0.66 -10.55 -20.32
N ILE A 87 -1.75 -10.45 -19.54
CA ILE A 87 -1.87 -11.11 -18.23
C ILE A 87 -1.85 -12.64 -18.36
N ASP A 88 -2.52 -13.18 -19.37
CA ASP A 88 -2.59 -14.63 -19.61
C ASP A 88 -1.44 -15.14 -20.51
N SER A 89 -0.61 -14.23 -21.03
CA SER A 89 0.50 -14.58 -21.91
C SER A 89 1.67 -15.13 -21.10
N MET A 90 1.81 -16.46 -21.09
CA MET A 90 2.97 -17.13 -20.50
C MET A 90 4.27 -16.89 -21.29
N SER A 91 4.19 -16.44 -22.54
CA SER A 91 5.33 -16.35 -23.46
C SER A 91 6.10 -15.03 -23.41
N GLU A 92 5.49 -13.92 -22.95
CA GLU A 92 6.11 -12.59 -22.99
C GLU A 92 6.04 -11.82 -21.65
N PRO A 93 6.68 -12.31 -20.57
CA PRO A 93 6.60 -11.69 -19.23
C PRO A 93 7.16 -10.26 -19.16
N HIS A 94 8.06 -9.90 -20.09
CA HIS A 94 8.60 -8.54 -20.20
C HIS A 94 7.56 -7.51 -20.65
N ARG A 95 6.52 -7.93 -21.39
CA ARG A 95 5.42 -7.03 -21.80
C ARG A 95 4.54 -6.67 -20.61
N PHE A 96 4.16 -7.67 -19.82
CA PHE A 96 3.41 -7.47 -18.58
C PHE A 96 4.11 -6.46 -17.66
N THR A 97 5.39 -6.69 -17.36
CA THR A 97 6.17 -5.80 -16.47
C THR A 97 6.32 -4.38 -17.01
N SER A 98 6.52 -4.22 -18.33
CA SER A 98 6.63 -2.90 -18.98
C SER A 98 5.32 -2.11 -18.92
N ILE A 99 4.20 -2.77 -19.25
CA ILE A 99 2.88 -2.14 -19.23
C ILE A 99 2.46 -1.78 -17.80
N MET A 100 2.66 -2.69 -16.84
CA MET A 100 2.37 -2.44 -15.43
C MET A 100 3.16 -1.26 -14.85
N THR A 101 4.45 -1.16 -15.18
CA THR A 101 5.28 -0.01 -14.77
C THR A 101 4.74 1.31 -15.36
N CYS A 102 4.30 1.28 -16.62
CA CYS A 102 3.68 2.42 -17.27
C CYS A 102 2.35 2.80 -16.60
N LEU A 103 1.46 1.84 -16.38
CA LEU A 103 0.16 2.05 -15.73
C LEU A 103 0.29 2.54 -14.29
N ALA A 104 1.31 2.09 -13.55
CA ALA A 104 1.60 2.61 -12.20
C ALA A 104 1.87 4.12 -12.21
N SER A 105 2.53 4.64 -13.26
CA SER A 105 2.74 6.09 -13.42
C SER A 105 1.48 6.87 -13.81
N LEU A 106 0.45 6.15 -14.29
CA LEU A 106 -0.83 6.67 -14.76
C LEU A 106 -1.95 6.50 -13.71
N ALA A 107 -1.65 5.99 -12.51
CA ALA A 107 -2.63 5.69 -11.47
C ALA A 107 -3.58 6.86 -11.16
N ARG A 108 -3.05 8.09 -11.10
CA ARG A 108 -3.87 9.30 -10.85
C ARG A 108 -4.89 9.56 -11.97
N GLN A 109 -4.52 9.31 -13.22
CA GLN A 109 -5.37 9.52 -14.38
C GLN A 109 -6.44 8.43 -14.51
N ILE A 110 -6.18 7.23 -13.98
CA ILE A 110 -7.16 6.15 -13.88
C ILE A 110 -8.18 6.47 -12.77
N VAL A 111 -7.72 6.88 -11.58
CA VAL A 111 -8.59 7.05 -10.41
C VAL A 111 -9.38 8.36 -10.42
N ARG A 112 -8.80 9.44 -10.96
CA ARG A 112 -9.43 10.78 -10.94
C ARG A 112 -10.54 10.89 -12.00
N GLN A 113 -11.71 11.38 -11.60
CA GLN A 113 -12.74 11.81 -12.54
C GLN A 113 -12.26 13.05 -13.33
N ALA A 114 -12.21 12.93 -14.66
CA ALA A 114 -11.92 14.03 -15.57
C ALA A 114 -13.13 14.25 -16.50
N PRO A 115 -13.49 15.50 -16.84
CA PRO A 115 -14.63 15.77 -17.73
C PRO A 115 -14.59 15.05 -19.07
N HIS A 116 -13.38 14.84 -19.62
CA HIS A 116 -13.15 14.17 -20.90
C HIS A 116 -12.84 12.67 -20.76
N PHE A 117 -12.75 12.16 -19.53
CA PHE A 117 -12.46 10.75 -19.25
C PHE A 117 -13.07 10.35 -17.90
N SER A 118 -14.37 10.13 -17.90
CA SER A 118 -15.14 9.67 -16.73
C SER A 118 -15.03 8.16 -16.52
N GLN A 119 -14.73 7.39 -17.56
CA GLN A 119 -14.64 5.92 -17.53
C GLN A 119 -13.41 5.40 -16.78
N GLY A 120 -12.41 6.23 -16.45
CA GLY A 120 -11.17 5.79 -15.80
C GLY A 120 -11.41 4.95 -14.54
N GLN A 121 -12.38 5.36 -13.72
CA GLN A 121 -12.70 4.71 -12.46
C GLN A 121 -13.26 3.29 -12.63
N THR A 122 -13.90 2.98 -13.76
CA THR A 122 -14.44 1.62 -14.00
C THR A 122 -13.33 0.58 -14.13
N TYR A 123 -12.11 1.00 -14.51
CA TYR A 123 -10.95 0.12 -14.60
C TYR A 123 -10.31 -0.17 -13.24
N VAL A 124 -10.53 0.64 -12.21
CA VAL A 124 -9.79 0.56 -10.94
C VAL A 124 -9.86 -0.83 -10.32
N LEU A 125 -11.06 -1.30 -9.99
CA LEU A 125 -11.22 -2.57 -9.29
C LEU A 125 -10.95 -3.80 -10.18
N PRO A 126 -11.36 -3.84 -11.47
CA PRO A 126 -10.95 -4.90 -12.38
C PRO A 126 -9.42 -5.03 -12.50
N LEU A 127 -8.70 -3.91 -12.59
CA LEU A 127 -7.23 -3.92 -12.63
C LEU A 127 -6.63 -4.42 -11.31
N LEU A 128 -7.12 -3.91 -10.17
CA LEU A 128 -6.66 -4.34 -8.85
C LEU A 128 -6.81 -5.86 -8.67
N MET A 129 -7.96 -6.43 -9.07
CA MET A 129 -8.20 -7.87 -9.02
C MET A 129 -7.31 -8.65 -10.00
N ALA A 130 -7.21 -8.20 -11.24
CA ALA A 130 -6.52 -8.92 -12.30
C ALA A 130 -5.00 -9.06 -12.07
N VAL A 131 -4.40 -8.14 -11.30
CA VAL A 131 -2.95 -8.15 -11.03
C VAL A 131 -2.58 -8.92 -9.77
N LEU A 132 -3.54 -9.34 -8.93
CA LEU A 132 -3.25 -10.11 -7.71
C LEU A 132 -2.45 -11.39 -7.95
N PRO A 133 -2.68 -12.16 -9.04
CA PRO A 133 -1.82 -13.29 -9.40
C PRO A 133 -0.35 -12.93 -9.69
N GLY A 134 -0.04 -11.65 -9.83
CA GLY A 134 1.33 -11.13 -9.94
C GLY A 134 2.10 -11.09 -8.61
N ILE A 135 1.43 -11.27 -7.47
CA ILE A 135 2.07 -11.49 -6.16
C ILE A 135 2.48 -12.97 -6.10
N ASP A 136 3.72 -13.25 -6.49
CA ASP A 136 4.30 -14.59 -6.61
C ASP A 136 5.67 -14.64 -5.93
N SER A 137 5.85 -15.55 -4.96
CA SER A 137 7.13 -15.74 -4.27
C SER A 137 8.23 -16.21 -5.21
N ASN A 138 7.88 -16.85 -6.34
CA ASN A 138 8.85 -17.42 -7.28
C ASN A 138 9.37 -16.40 -8.32
N ASP A 139 8.66 -15.30 -8.55
CA ASP A 139 9.07 -14.25 -9.50
C ASP A 139 9.10 -12.88 -8.82
N PHE A 140 10.24 -12.58 -8.20
CA PHE A 140 10.46 -11.30 -7.52
C PHE A 140 10.28 -10.09 -8.46
N LYS A 141 10.64 -10.20 -9.75
CA LYS A 141 10.52 -9.08 -10.69
C LYS A 141 9.05 -8.78 -10.99
N LYS A 142 8.25 -9.82 -11.21
CA LYS A 142 6.79 -9.68 -11.40
C LYS A 142 6.13 -9.16 -10.13
N THR A 143 6.50 -9.67 -8.97
CA THR A 143 5.99 -9.23 -7.66
C THR A 143 6.33 -7.77 -7.39
N ALA A 144 7.57 -7.34 -7.61
CA ALA A 144 7.99 -5.95 -7.39
C ALA A 144 7.21 -4.96 -8.26
N VAL A 145 6.99 -5.28 -9.54
CA VAL A 145 6.20 -4.42 -10.44
C VAL A 145 4.70 -4.44 -10.07
N THR A 146 4.18 -5.59 -9.64
CA THR A 146 2.80 -5.72 -9.15
C THR A 146 2.59 -4.87 -7.90
N PHE A 147 3.51 -4.93 -6.94
CA PHE A 147 3.51 -4.09 -5.75
C PHE A 147 3.59 -2.60 -6.07
N GLN A 148 4.44 -2.21 -7.03
CA GLN A 148 4.53 -0.83 -7.46
C GLN A 148 3.19 -0.31 -8.01
N PHE A 149 2.51 -1.10 -8.85
CA PHE A 149 1.21 -0.75 -9.40
C PHE A 149 0.11 -0.70 -8.33
N LEU A 150 -0.01 -1.76 -7.52
CA LEU A 150 -0.99 -1.83 -6.43
C LEU A 150 -0.81 -0.67 -5.46
N ASN A 151 0.42 -0.38 -5.04
CA ASN A 151 0.70 0.75 -4.15
C ASN A 151 0.30 2.10 -4.79
N ALA A 152 0.57 2.30 -6.07
CA ALA A 152 0.20 3.54 -6.76
C ALA A 152 -1.33 3.75 -6.80
N MET A 153 -2.11 2.68 -6.95
CA MET A 153 -3.57 2.71 -6.97
C MET A 153 -4.17 2.83 -5.55
N LEU A 154 -3.73 1.98 -4.61
CA LEU A 154 -4.26 1.90 -3.25
C LEU A 154 -4.01 3.17 -2.43
N MET A 155 -2.98 3.95 -2.76
CA MET A 155 -2.75 5.26 -2.16
C MET A 155 -3.70 6.35 -2.67
N LEU A 156 -4.58 6.05 -3.62
CA LEU A 156 -5.49 7.01 -4.26
C LEU A 156 -6.97 6.59 -4.16
N VAL A 157 -7.28 5.39 -3.68
CA VAL A 157 -8.61 4.80 -3.71
C VAL A 157 -9.14 4.60 -2.29
N THR A 158 -10.43 4.87 -2.11
CA THR A 158 -11.16 4.59 -0.87
C THR A 158 -11.82 3.21 -0.97
N CYS A 159 -11.38 2.26 -0.15
CA CYS A 159 -11.88 0.88 -0.10
C CYS A 159 -13.18 0.80 0.72
N VAL A 160 -14.28 1.26 0.12
CA VAL A 160 -15.63 1.25 0.74
C VAL A 160 -16.62 0.67 -0.25
N ASP A 161 -17.45 -0.25 0.23
CA ASP A 161 -18.59 -0.76 -0.54
C ASP A 161 -19.69 0.30 -0.62
N CYS A 162 -19.74 0.98 -1.76
CA CYS A 162 -20.71 2.01 -2.11
C CYS A 162 -21.85 1.45 -3.00
N SER A 163 -21.99 0.12 -3.12
CA SER A 163 -22.97 -0.49 -4.02
C SER A 163 -24.42 -0.14 -3.67
N SER A 164 -24.72 0.03 -2.38
CA SER A 164 -26.05 0.42 -1.91
C SER A 164 -26.42 1.88 -2.23
N ALA A 165 -25.46 2.73 -2.62
CA ALA A 165 -25.70 4.13 -2.95
C ALA A 165 -26.66 4.31 -4.14
N ILE A 166 -26.77 3.30 -5.00
CA ILE A 166 -27.66 3.30 -6.17
C ILE A 166 -29.14 3.31 -5.77
N HIS A 167 -29.46 2.78 -4.59
CA HIS A 167 -30.82 2.76 -4.07
C HIS A 167 -31.16 4.02 -3.26
N THR A 168 -30.15 4.75 -2.78
CA THR A 168 -30.33 5.92 -1.92
C THR A 168 -30.18 7.25 -2.65
N ARG A 169 -29.37 7.28 -3.71
CA ARG A 169 -29.09 8.50 -4.49
C ARG A 169 -29.75 8.47 -5.86
N ASN A 170 -30.33 9.61 -6.24
CA ASN A 170 -30.98 9.81 -7.55
C ASN A 170 -30.12 10.62 -8.53
N ASP A 171 -28.97 11.14 -8.09
CA ASP A 171 -28.09 12.05 -8.85
C ASP A 171 -26.86 11.36 -9.43
N LEU A 172 -26.87 10.02 -9.53
CA LEU A 172 -25.77 9.21 -10.05
C LEU A 172 -25.83 9.12 -11.57
N THR A 173 -24.70 9.36 -12.23
CA THR A 173 -24.50 9.06 -13.64
C THR A 173 -24.41 7.54 -13.87
N GLU A 174 -24.62 7.06 -15.10
CA GLU A 174 -24.49 5.63 -15.42
C GLU A 174 -23.11 5.06 -15.09
N ILE A 175 -22.05 5.83 -15.31
CA ILE A 175 -20.68 5.42 -14.96
C ILE A 175 -20.51 5.35 -13.44
N GLU A 176 -21.05 6.30 -12.67
CA GLU A 176 -20.99 6.24 -11.21
C GLU A 176 -21.78 5.05 -10.66
N LYS A 177 -22.92 4.69 -11.26
CA LYS A 177 -23.67 3.48 -10.90
C LYS A 177 -22.81 2.24 -11.14
N GLU A 178 -22.14 2.14 -12.28
CA GLU A 178 -21.23 1.02 -12.59
C GLU A 178 -20.08 0.94 -11.57
N VAL A 179 -19.44 2.07 -11.26
CA VAL A 179 -18.37 2.15 -10.27
C VAL A 179 -18.88 1.73 -8.89
N CYS A 180 -20.04 2.26 -8.44
CA CYS A 180 -20.69 1.85 -7.20
C CYS A 180 -20.93 0.34 -7.14
N LEU A 181 -21.51 -0.27 -8.19
CA LEU A 181 -21.72 -1.72 -8.23
C LEU A 181 -20.39 -2.49 -8.12
N SER A 182 -19.34 -2.00 -8.78
CA SER A 182 -18.03 -2.64 -8.72
C SER A 182 -17.50 -2.67 -7.28
N THR A 183 -17.70 -1.61 -6.49
CA THR A 183 -17.14 -1.47 -5.13
C THR A 183 -17.56 -2.57 -4.15
N ALA A 184 -18.64 -3.31 -4.43
CA ALA A 184 -19.03 -4.49 -3.66
C ALA A 184 -17.91 -5.54 -3.53
N LYS A 185 -16.98 -5.59 -4.51
CA LYS A 185 -15.86 -6.55 -4.51
C LYS A 185 -14.62 -6.07 -3.76
N PHE A 186 -14.65 -4.92 -3.08
CA PHE A 186 -13.48 -4.45 -2.32
C PHE A 186 -13.12 -5.40 -1.18
N GLU A 187 -14.10 -5.96 -0.47
CA GLU A 187 -13.85 -6.92 0.61
C GLU A 187 -13.19 -8.21 0.09
N ASP A 188 -13.65 -8.70 -1.07
CA ASP A 188 -13.04 -9.84 -1.77
C ASP A 188 -11.60 -9.53 -2.18
N PHE A 189 -11.36 -8.35 -2.75
CA PHE A 189 -10.03 -7.90 -3.16
C PHE A 189 -9.07 -7.86 -1.96
N VAL A 190 -9.47 -7.23 -0.86
CA VAL A 190 -8.64 -7.10 0.35
C VAL A 190 -8.36 -8.47 0.97
N THR A 191 -9.36 -9.35 0.96
CA THR A 191 -9.23 -10.73 1.43
C THR A 191 -8.23 -11.53 0.60
N GLU A 192 -8.32 -11.48 -0.72
CA GLU A 192 -7.42 -12.20 -1.62
C GLU A 192 -5.99 -11.62 -1.58
N PHE A 193 -5.86 -10.28 -1.50
CA PHE A 193 -4.58 -9.62 -1.28
C PHE A 193 -3.87 -10.11 -0.01
N LEU A 194 -4.60 -10.20 1.11
CA LEU A 194 -4.08 -10.73 2.37
C LEU A 194 -3.70 -12.20 2.25
N ASN A 195 -4.55 -13.04 1.65
CA ASN A 195 -4.27 -14.46 1.48
C ASN A 195 -2.97 -14.69 0.70
N ARG A 196 -2.78 -13.97 -0.41
CA ARG A 196 -1.54 -14.05 -1.21
C ARG A 196 -0.32 -13.52 -0.47
N THR A 197 -0.50 -12.45 0.30
CA THR A 197 0.57 -11.90 1.13
C THR A 197 1.00 -12.90 2.21
N PHE A 198 0.06 -13.55 2.87
CA PHE A 198 0.35 -14.59 3.87
C PHE A 198 1.03 -15.81 3.25
N GLN A 199 0.53 -16.29 2.11
CA GLN A 199 1.18 -17.38 1.37
C GLN A 199 2.63 -17.04 1.01
N MET A 200 2.88 -15.82 0.52
CA MET A 200 4.24 -15.36 0.21
C MET A 200 5.13 -15.33 1.46
N ILE A 201 4.61 -14.85 2.59
CA ILE A 201 5.31 -14.82 3.88
C ILE A 201 5.64 -16.26 4.34
N ASP A 202 4.70 -17.18 4.22
CA ASP A 202 4.89 -18.59 4.60
C ASP A 202 5.95 -19.27 3.71
N THR A 203 5.91 -19.07 2.39
CA THR A 203 6.92 -19.61 1.47
C THR A 203 8.32 -19.08 1.82
N LEU A 204 8.46 -17.77 2.06
CA LEU A 204 9.73 -17.17 2.48
C LEU A 204 10.20 -17.70 3.85
N SER A 205 9.29 -18.08 4.74
CA SER A 205 9.62 -18.70 6.03
C SER A 205 10.14 -20.13 5.86
N THR A 206 9.55 -20.91 4.95
CA THR A 206 9.96 -22.30 4.69
C THR A 206 11.33 -22.37 4.00
N GLU A 207 11.56 -21.55 2.97
CA GLU A 207 12.85 -21.52 2.24
C GLU A 207 14.05 -21.25 3.15
N MET A 208 13.85 -20.47 4.21
CA MET A 208 14.88 -20.17 5.20
C MET A 208 15.17 -21.30 6.18
N SER A 209 14.23 -22.23 6.37
CA SER A 209 14.41 -23.37 7.28
C SER A 209 15.33 -24.44 6.67
N ASP A 210 15.34 -24.55 5.33
CA ASP A 210 16.15 -25.52 4.59
C ASP A 210 17.56 -25.00 4.27
N ALA A 211 17.76 -23.68 4.20
CA ALA A 211 19.05 -23.06 3.93
C ALA A 211 19.88 -22.90 5.22
N VAL A 212 20.73 -23.88 5.55
CA VAL A 212 21.70 -23.88 6.67
C VAL A 212 22.79 -22.77 6.55
N VAL A 213 22.66 -21.80 5.64
CA VAL A 213 23.73 -20.84 5.34
C VAL A 213 23.36 -19.43 5.77
N VAL A 214 24.10 -18.97 6.77
CA VAL A 214 24.37 -17.58 7.19
C VAL A 214 24.08 -16.55 6.08
N ILE A 215 22.98 -15.80 6.22
CA ILE A 215 22.82 -14.51 5.54
C ILE A 215 22.57 -13.44 6.59
N THR A 216 23.66 -12.88 7.12
CA THR A 216 23.69 -11.78 8.11
C THR A 216 23.44 -10.40 7.51
N LYS A 217 22.93 -10.30 6.28
CA LYS A 217 22.49 -9.04 5.67
C LYS A 217 21.08 -9.18 5.13
N VAL A 218 20.18 -8.33 5.60
CA VAL A 218 18.87 -8.11 4.96
C VAL A 218 19.13 -7.86 3.48
N ASN A 219 18.59 -8.70 2.60
CA ASN A 219 18.73 -8.48 1.17
C ASN A 219 17.98 -7.18 0.84
N LEU A 220 18.52 -6.33 -0.04
CA LEU A 220 17.86 -5.07 -0.41
C LEU A 220 16.42 -5.32 -0.91
N GLU A 221 16.23 -6.45 -1.58
CA GLU A 221 14.97 -6.97 -2.07
C GLU A 221 13.95 -7.23 -0.95
N ASP A 222 14.39 -7.78 0.19
CA ASP A 222 13.52 -8.05 1.34
C ASP A 222 13.01 -6.74 1.96
N HIS A 223 13.88 -5.74 2.08
CA HIS A 223 13.50 -4.44 2.64
C HIS A 223 12.56 -3.66 1.73
N VAL A 224 12.78 -3.72 0.41
CA VAL A 224 11.86 -3.13 -0.57
C VAL A 224 10.49 -3.81 -0.51
N THR A 225 10.46 -5.13 -0.36
CA THR A 225 9.23 -5.92 -0.17
C THR A 225 8.50 -5.51 1.10
N GLU A 226 9.22 -5.42 2.22
CA GLU A 226 8.69 -4.97 3.52
C GLU A 226 8.03 -3.60 3.40
N LEU A 227 8.73 -2.63 2.81
CA LEU A 227 8.23 -1.27 2.67
C LEU A 227 7.01 -1.19 1.76
N ALA A 228 7.04 -1.94 0.64
CA ALA A 228 5.92 -1.99 -0.30
C ALA A 228 4.67 -2.61 0.33
N LEU A 229 4.78 -3.75 1.01
CA LEU A 229 3.66 -4.39 1.72
C LEU A 229 3.10 -3.48 2.81
N THR A 230 3.97 -2.87 3.61
CA THR A 230 3.56 -1.93 4.66
C THR A 230 2.79 -0.75 4.06
N SER A 231 3.29 -0.18 2.96
CA SER A 231 2.67 0.96 2.27
C SER A 231 1.32 0.61 1.65
N MET A 232 1.22 -0.54 0.97
CA MET A 232 -0.04 -1.01 0.38
C MET A 232 -1.09 -1.30 1.46
N MET A 233 -0.68 -2.00 2.53
CA MET A 233 -1.57 -2.28 3.66
C MET A 233 -2.03 -0.98 4.30
N PHE A 234 -1.12 -0.03 4.50
CA PHE A 234 -1.44 1.29 5.03
C PHE A 234 -2.43 2.04 4.14
N GLY A 235 -2.24 2.04 2.81
CA GLY A 235 -3.18 2.62 1.85
C GLY A 235 -4.58 2.00 1.95
N ILE A 236 -4.68 0.67 2.09
CA ILE A 236 -5.96 -0.03 2.29
C ILE A 236 -6.59 0.40 3.61
N VAL A 237 -5.90 0.22 4.73
CA VAL A 237 -6.54 0.33 6.05
C VAL A 237 -6.84 1.76 6.49
N GLN A 238 -6.11 2.74 5.97
CA GLN A 238 -6.42 4.16 6.20
C GLN A 238 -7.65 4.61 5.43
N GLN A 239 -7.95 4.00 4.27
CA GLN A 239 -9.04 4.42 3.40
C GLN A 239 -10.17 3.39 3.32
N CYS A 240 -10.32 2.52 4.33
CA CYS A 240 -11.35 1.49 4.32
C CYS A 240 -12.49 1.78 5.31
N SER A 241 -13.64 1.19 5.03
CA SER A 241 -14.75 1.16 5.99
C SER A 241 -14.40 0.35 7.24
N LYS A 242 -15.10 0.61 8.35
CA LYS A 242 -14.98 -0.15 9.60
C LYS A 242 -15.17 -1.66 9.38
N LYS A 243 -16.10 -2.04 8.50
CA LYS A 243 -16.35 -3.45 8.15
C LYS A 243 -15.09 -4.10 7.54
N ILE A 244 -14.51 -3.48 6.52
CA ILE A 244 -13.30 -4.00 5.86
C ILE A 244 -12.12 -4.00 6.84
N PHE A 245 -11.98 -2.96 7.68
CA PHE A 245 -10.96 -2.93 8.72
C PHE A 245 -11.07 -4.11 9.68
N GLN A 246 -12.29 -4.45 10.12
CA GLN A 246 -12.54 -5.60 10.99
C GLN A 246 -12.10 -6.91 10.32
N THR A 247 -12.46 -7.13 9.06
CA THR A 247 -12.03 -8.31 8.27
C THR A 247 -10.50 -8.40 8.17
N VAL A 248 -9.82 -7.28 7.90
CA VAL A 248 -8.34 -7.21 7.85
C VAL A 248 -7.71 -7.57 9.20
N ARG A 249 -8.20 -6.94 10.28
CA ARG A 249 -7.72 -7.15 11.64
C ARG A 249 -7.88 -8.60 12.08
N GLU A 250 -9.03 -9.22 11.82
CA GLU A 250 -9.30 -10.62 12.17
C GLU A 250 -8.37 -11.56 11.43
N LYS A 251 -8.18 -11.35 10.12
CA LYS A 251 -7.23 -12.15 9.32
C LYS A 251 -5.80 -12.04 9.84
N ILE A 252 -5.32 -10.84 10.15
CA ILE A 252 -3.97 -10.64 10.70
C ILE A 252 -3.85 -11.26 12.09
N THR A 253 -4.86 -11.10 12.95
CA THR A 253 -4.86 -11.69 14.30
C THR A 253 -4.81 -13.21 14.25
N ASN A 254 -5.61 -13.83 13.37
CA ASN A 254 -5.62 -15.28 13.16
C ASN A 254 -4.28 -15.79 12.59
N PHE A 255 -3.67 -15.03 11.67
CA PHE A 255 -2.35 -15.36 11.12
C PHE A 255 -1.25 -15.32 12.20
N LEU A 256 -1.34 -14.41 13.17
CA LEU A 256 -0.40 -14.30 14.29
C LEU A 256 -0.57 -15.39 15.36
N ALA A 257 -1.79 -15.89 15.55
CA ALA A 257 -2.10 -16.83 16.64
C ALA A 257 -1.43 -18.21 16.48
N GLY A 258 -1.12 -18.63 15.24
CA GLY A 258 -0.59 -19.97 14.94
C GLY A 258 0.92 -20.06 14.69
N SER A 259 1.64 -18.92 14.70
CA SER A 259 3.00 -18.88 14.14
C SER A 259 3.94 -17.98 14.94
N PHE A 260 5.22 -18.34 14.95
CA PHE A 260 6.31 -17.42 15.29
C PHE A 260 7.23 -17.30 14.08
N PHE A 261 7.75 -16.10 13.84
CA PHE A 261 8.52 -15.80 12.64
C PHE A 261 9.97 -15.50 13.00
N THR A 262 10.88 -15.91 12.13
CA THR A 262 12.29 -15.50 12.23
C THR A 262 12.38 -13.98 12.12
N PRO A 263 13.42 -13.33 12.68
CA PRO A 263 13.54 -11.87 12.64
C PRO A 263 13.47 -11.26 11.23
N LYS A 264 13.84 -12.03 10.20
CA LYS A 264 13.80 -11.60 8.80
C LYS A 264 12.36 -11.52 8.27
N VAL A 265 11.63 -12.64 8.33
CA VAL A 265 10.24 -12.73 7.86
C VAL A 265 9.30 -11.94 8.77
N GLY A 266 9.63 -11.88 10.07
CA GLY A 266 8.91 -11.09 11.05
C GLY A 266 8.82 -9.60 10.71
N LYS A 267 9.76 -9.04 9.94
CA LYS A 267 9.66 -7.65 9.45
C LYS A 267 8.48 -7.42 8.52
N LEU A 268 8.17 -8.38 7.64
CA LEU A 268 7.01 -8.30 6.75
C LEU A 268 5.72 -8.28 7.57
N VAL A 269 5.60 -9.22 8.51
CA VAL A 269 4.44 -9.35 9.39
C VAL A 269 4.26 -8.12 10.28
N THR A 270 5.34 -7.65 10.91
CA THR A 270 5.29 -6.43 11.73
C THR A 270 5.00 -5.17 10.90
N GLY A 271 5.40 -5.13 9.62
CA GLY A 271 4.98 -4.10 8.67
C GLY A 271 3.45 -4.05 8.50
N LEU A 272 2.80 -5.22 8.35
CA LEU A 272 1.34 -5.31 8.29
C LEU A 272 0.68 -4.88 9.61
N VAL A 273 1.20 -5.34 10.75
CA VAL A 273 0.70 -4.95 12.08
C VAL A 273 0.84 -3.45 12.30
N ARG A 274 1.96 -2.85 11.89
CA ARG A 274 2.20 -1.42 11.99
C ARG A 274 1.19 -0.62 11.17
N ALA A 275 0.80 -1.10 10.00
CA ALA A 275 -0.20 -0.45 9.17
C ALA A 275 -1.58 -0.41 9.85
N ILE A 276 -2.07 -1.55 10.37
CA ILE A 276 -3.37 -1.60 11.06
C ILE A 276 -3.37 -0.82 12.38
N LEU A 277 -2.25 -0.84 13.11
CA LEU A 277 -2.08 -0.10 14.35
C LEU A 277 -2.18 1.41 14.13
N LYS A 278 -1.60 1.91 13.04
CA LYS A 278 -1.67 3.32 12.68
C LYS A 278 -3.06 3.74 12.20
N ALA A 279 -3.82 2.85 11.58
CA ALA A 279 -5.16 3.15 11.10
C ALA A 279 -6.20 3.17 12.22
N ASN A 280 -6.18 2.18 13.12
CA ASN A 280 -7.05 2.17 14.28
C ASN A 280 -6.31 1.60 15.50
N PRO A 281 -5.65 2.45 16.30
CA PRO A 281 -4.86 2.00 17.44
C PRO A 281 -5.73 1.41 18.56
N GLU A 282 -6.92 1.96 18.80
CA GLU A 282 -7.83 1.50 19.85
C GLU A 282 -8.26 0.05 19.60
N GLU A 283 -8.75 -0.22 18.39
CA GLU A 283 -9.25 -1.56 18.06
C GLU A 283 -8.10 -2.55 17.80
N THR A 284 -6.94 -2.10 17.32
CA THR A 284 -5.79 -3.01 17.13
C THR A 284 -5.20 -3.44 18.49
N LEU A 285 -4.95 -2.49 19.39
CA LEU A 285 -4.33 -2.76 20.68
C LEU A 285 -5.20 -3.67 21.55
N LYS A 286 -6.52 -3.46 21.53
CA LYS A 286 -7.48 -4.26 22.30
C LYS A 286 -7.34 -5.77 22.11
N TYR A 287 -6.97 -6.21 20.90
CA TYR A 287 -6.85 -7.63 20.58
C TYR A 287 -5.40 -8.12 20.62
N LEU A 288 -4.45 -7.36 20.07
CA LEU A 288 -3.08 -7.83 19.91
C LEU A 288 -2.19 -7.58 21.14
N LEU A 289 -2.35 -6.46 21.84
CA LEU A 289 -1.42 -6.08 22.91
C LEU A 289 -1.55 -6.98 24.15
N PRO A 290 -2.75 -7.23 24.73
CA PRO A 290 -2.89 -8.15 25.86
C PRO A 290 -2.39 -9.56 25.54
N GLN A 291 -2.77 -10.11 24.38
CA GLN A 291 -2.33 -11.45 23.93
C GLN A 291 -0.82 -11.55 23.82
N THR A 292 -0.17 -10.53 23.25
CA THR A 292 1.30 -10.49 23.12
C THR A 292 1.97 -10.41 24.48
N CYS A 293 1.46 -9.58 25.39
CA CYS A 293 2.01 -9.43 26.74
C CYS A 293 1.86 -10.74 27.55
N GLU A 294 0.68 -11.38 27.48
CA GLU A 294 0.43 -12.65 28.16
C GLU A 294 1.36 -13.76 27.65
N ARG A 295 1.58 -13.85 26.34
CA ARG A 295 2.53 -14.80 25.75
C ARG A 295 3.96 -14.58 26.26
N ILE A 296 4.41 -13.32 26.34
CA ILE A 296 5.73 -12.97 26.90
C ILE A 296 5.82 -13.39 28.37
N GLU A 297 4.82 -13.04 29.18
CA GLU A 297 4.79 -13.38 30.61
C GLU A 297 4.80 -14.90 30.84
N ASN A 298 4.05 -15.66 30.03
CA ASN A 298 4.04 -17.13 30.08
C ASN A 298 5.42 -17.72 29.78
N ILE A 299 6.07 -17.29 28.69
CA ILE A 299 7.42 -17.76 28.32
C ILE A 299 8.43 -17.41 29.43
N MET A 300 8.38 -16.19 29.94
CA MET A 300 9.25 -15.74 31.02
C MET A 300 9.02 -16.55 32.30
N SER A 301 7.79 -16.89 32.64
CA SER A 301 7.47 -17.64 33.87
C SER A 301 8.01 -19.08 33.88
N HIS A 302 8.10 -19.73 32.72
CA HIS A 302 8.54 -21.12 32.61
C HIS A 302 10.07 -21.27 32.57
N SER A 303 10.80 -20.26 32.08
CA SER A 303 12.22 -20.38 31.72
C SER A 303 13.07 -19.19 32.20
N GLU A 304 12.63 -18.46 33.23
CA GLU A 304 13.21 -17.17 33.64
C GLU A 304 14.73 -17.23 33.87
N THR A 305 15.20 -18.15 34.70
CA THR A 305 16.63 -18.29 35.04
C THR A 305 17.49 -18.64 33.83
N THR A 306 16.99 -19.50 32.95
CA THR A 306 17.69 -19.88 31.72
C THR A 306 17.75 -18.70 30.75
N ILE A 307 16.64 -18.01 30.50
CA ILE A 307 16.58 -16.86 29.57
C ILE A 307 17.47 -15.70 30.05
N LEU A 308 17.56 -15.47 31.36
CA LEU A 308 18.36 -14.39 31.93
C LEU A 308 19.87 -14.68 31.91
N THR A 309 20.29 -15.95 31.86
CA THR A 309 21.70 -16.34 31.94
C THR A 309 22.27 -16.94 30.67
N ASP A 310 21.42 -17.49 29.79
CA ASP A 310 21.82 -18.17 28.57
C ASP A 310 22.00 -17.19 27.40
N HIS A 311 23.09 -17.36 26.67
CA HIS A 311 23.40 -16.61 25.46
C HIS A 311 22.79 -17.21 24.19
N LYS A 312 22.13 -18.38 24.26
CA LYS A 312 21.48 -19.00 23.09
C LYS A 312 20.19 -18.31 22.66
N GLY A 313 19.53 -17.60 23.58
CA GLY A 313 18.28 -16.87 23.31
C GLY A 313 17.07 -17.76 23.04
N ASP A 314 15.88 -17.18 23.17
CA ASP A 314 14.61 -17.83 22.83
C ASP A 314 14.01 -17.12 21.60
N THR A 315 13.81 -17.86 20.52
CA THR A 315 13.33 -17.33 19.23
C THR A 315 11.88 -16.87 19.31
N GLU A 316 11.05 -17.57 20.06
CA GLU A 316 9.64 -17.23 20.27
C GLU A 316 9.51 -15.97 21.12
N LEU A 317 10.29 -15.86 22.21
CA LEU A 317 10.36 -14.66 23.04
C LEU A 317 10.84 -13.45 22.23
N THR A 318 11.89 -13.65 21.43
CA THR A 318 12.45 -12.58 20.58
C THR A 318 11.41 -12.09 19.59
N TRP A 319 10.66 -13.00 18.94
CA TRP A 319 9.55 -12.65 18.07
C TRP A 319 8.45 -11.87 18.80
N CYS A 320 8.01 -12.36 19.97
CA CYS A 320 6.98 -11.68 20.75
C CYS A 320 7.41 -10.27 21.17
N LEU A 321 8.68 -10.09 21.54
CA LEU A 321 9.23 -8.77 21.88
C LEU A 321 9.39 -7.86 20.67
N ILE A 322 9.71 -8.39 19.48
CA ILE A 322 9.70 -7.62 18.24
C ILE A 322 8.26 -7.15 17.94
N LEU A 323 7.28 -8.03 18.04
CA LEU A 323 5.87 -7.67 17.85
C LEU A 323 5.40 -6.63 18.88
N PHE A 324 5.72 -6.84 20.16
CA PHE A 324 5.46 -5.89 21.24
C PHE A 324 6.10 -4.52 20.96
N SER A 325 7.34 -4.51 20.47
CA SER A 325 8.05 -3.27 20.11
C SER A 325 7.32 -2.44 19.06
N GLU A 326 6.54 -3.09 18.19
CA GLU A 326 5.76 -2.44 17.15
C GLU A 326 4.39 -2.01 17.66
N LEU A 327 3.75 -2.79 18.54
CA LEU A 327 2.48 -2.42 19.19
C LEU A 327 2.62 -1.17 20.08
N VAL A 328 3.76 -0.99 20.76
CA VAL A 328 4.01 0.22 21.57
C VAL A 328 4.33 1.48 20.75
N ARG A 329 4.29 1.40 19.41
CA ARG A 329 4.38 2.56 18.50
C ARG A 329 3.03 3.25 18.24
N ALA A 330 1.96 2.80 18.91
CA ALA A 330 0.63 3.35 18.77
C ALA A 330 0.54 4.80 19.29
N ARG A 331 -0.65 5.40 19.12
CA ARG A 331 -0.96 6.73 19.64
C ARG A 331 -0.74 6.78 21.16
N GLY A 332 -0.06 7.82 21.63
CA GLY A 332 0.41 7.88 23.01
C GLY A 332 -0.71 7.84 24.05
N ASP A 333 -1.82 8.51 23.78
CA ASP A 333 -3.05 8.52 24.60
C ASP A 333 -3.69 7.12 24.73
N THR A 334 -3.73 6.33 23.65
CA THR A 334 -4.29 4.97 23.69
C THR A 334 -3.39 4.01 24.45
N LEU A 335 -2.07 4.18 24.38
CA LEU A 335 -1.10 3.38 25.13
C LEU A 335 -1.23 3.57 26.65
N LEU A 336 -1.66 4.74 27.12
CA LEU A 336 -1.79 5.01 28.56
C LEU A 336 -2.80 4.08 29.25
N ILE A 337 -3.82 3.62 28.52
CA ILE A 337 -4.81 2.65 29.01
C ILE A 337 -4.13 1.33 29.40
N TYR A 338 -3.08 0.95 28.67
CA TYR A 338 -2.34 -0.31 28.83
C TYR A 338 -1.04 -0.16 29.63
N LYS A 339 -0.82 0.99 30.28
CA LYS A 339 0.41 1.28 31.05
C LYS A 339 0.84 0.15 31.99
N PRO A 340 -0.04 -0.49 32.80
CA PRO A 340 0.39 -1.53 33.74
C PRO A 340 1.00 -2.75 33.05
N ILE A 341 0.36 -3.25 31.99
CA ILE A 341 0.83 -4.44 31.26
C ILE A 341 2.10 -4.16 30.46
N ILE A 342 2.21 -2.95 29.87
CA ILE A 342 3.41 -2.52 29.14
C ILE A 342 4.62 -2.46 30.09
N LEU A 343 4.45 -1.85 31.27
CA LEU A 343 5.53 -1.73 32.24
C LEU A 343 5.94 -3.09 32.83
N SER A 344 4.99 -4.02 33.03
CA SER A 344 5.29 -5.40 33.48
C SER A 344 6.30 -6.08 32.56
N VAL A 345 6.05 -6.03 31.24
CA VAL A 345 6.94 -6.59 30.23
C VAL A 345 8.35 -5.97 30.31
N PHE A 346 8.46 -4.64 30.43
CA PHE A 346 9.77 -4.00 30.58
C PHE A 346 10.49 -4.41 31.86
N HIS A 347 9.80 -4.48 32.99
CA HIS A 347 10.40 -4.88 34.27
C HIS A 347 10.99 -6.30 34.20
N ARG A 348 10.31 -7.21 33.49
CA ARG A 348 10.72 -8.61 33.39
C ARG A 348 11.80 -8.84 32.33
N CYS A 349 11.73 -8.14 31.20
CA CYS A 349 12.61 -8.41 30.06
C CYS A 349 13.89 -7.53 30.02
N VAL A 350 13.99 -6.46 30.81
CA VAL A 350 15.17 -5.54 30.76
C VAL A 350 16.50 -6.22 31.11
N ARG A 351 16.45 -7.30 31.90
CA ARG A 351 17.64 -8.04 32.38
C ARG A 351 18.12 -9.12 31.42
N ILE A 352 17.43 -9.33 30.29
CA ILE A 352 17.82 -10.34 29.31
C ILE A 352 19.18 -9.98 28.72
N VAL A 353 20.10 -10.95 28.72
CA VAL A 353 21.49 -10.79 28.26
C VAL A 353 21.65 -11.12 26.78
N HIS A 354 20.78 -11.96 26.22
CA HIS A 354 20.82 -12.30 24.80
C HIS A 354 20.66 -11.05 23.92
N LYS A 355 21.62 -10.84 23.01
CA LYS A 355 21.77 -9.60 22.24
C LYS A 355 20.51 -9.20 21.47
N ASP A 356 19.99 -10.10 20.63
CA ASP A 356 18.88 -9.75 19.72
C ASP A 356 17.57 -9.54 20.48
N THR A 357 17.35 -10.33 21.54
CA THR A 357 16.20 -10.17 22.43
C THR A 357 16.28 -8.86 23.21
N HIS A 358 17.47 -8.53 23.72
CA HIS A 358 17.71 -7.26 24.40
C HIS A 358 17.54 -6.06 23.45
N GLU A 359 18.00 -6.17 22.21
CA GLU A 359 17.79 -5.16 21.17
C GLU A 359 16.29 -4.94 20.89
N ALA A 360 15.48 -6.00 20.88
CA ALA A 360 14.02 -5.88 20.74
C ALA A 360 13.39 -5.12 21.93
N VAL A 361 13.82 -5.39 23.17
CA VAL A 361 13.37 -4.65 24.37
C VAL A 361 13.79 -3.18 24.30
N ALA A 362 15.04 -2.90 23.92
CA ALA A 362 15.54 -1.54 23.77
C ALA A 362 14.79 -0.77 22.68
N ASN A 363 14.48 -1.42 21.55
CA ASN A 363 13.66 -0.85 20.48
C ASN A 363 12.22 -0.58 20.95
N ALA A 364 11.63 -1.48 21.75
CA ALA A 364 10.31 -1.26 22.35
C ALA A 364 10.32 -0.02 23.26
N ALA A 365 11.34 0.15 24.11
CA ALA A 365 11.47 1.32 24.98
C ALA A 365 11.62 2.61 24.17
N LYS A 366 12.49 2.61 23.14
CA LYS A 366 12.65 3.73 22.21
C LYS A 366 11.35 4.09 21.52
N ASN A 367 10.59 3.10 21.07
CA ASN A 367 9.32 3.29 20.39
C ASN A 367 8.25 3.86 21.32
N LEU A 368 8.11 3.31 22.53
CA LEU A 368 7.20 3.83 23.55
C LEU A 368 7.50 5.30 23.88
N LEU A 369 8.78 5.62 24.11
CA LEU A 369 9.19 6.99 24.42
C LEU A 369 8.88 7.94 23.25
N LYS A 370 9.13 7.54 22.00
CA LYS A 370 8.75 8.34 20.83
C LYS A 370 7.25 8.57 20.76
N SER A 371 6.44 7.54 20.95
CA SER A 371 4.97 7.63 20.93
C SER A 371 4.44 8.63 21.96
N LEU A 372 5.09 8.73 23.12
CA LEU A 372 4.68 9.59 24.23
C LEU A 372 5.28 11.01 24.19
N SER A 373 6.40 11.21 23.50
CA SER A 373 7.17 12.47 23.56
C SER A 373 7.19 13.27 22.25
N TYR A 374 6.95 12.63 21.10
CA TYR A 374 7.02 13.31 19.81
C TYR A 374 5.67 13.91 19.41
N VAL A 375 5.72 14.97 18.60
CA VAL A 375 4.56 15.47 17.86
C VAL A 375 4.51 14.75 16.51
N TYR A 376 3.39 14.13 16.18
CA TYR A 376 3.18 13.41 14.93
C TYR A 376 1.72 13.52 14.46
N PRO A 377 1.46 13.41 13.14
CA PRO A 377 0.10 13.42 12.63
C PRO A 377 -0.64 12.15 13.03
N LEU A 378 -1.93 12.31 13.31
CA LEU A 378 -2.83 11.22 13.74
C LEU A 378 -3.65 10.65 12.58
N GLU A 379 -3.90 11.47 11.56
CA GLU A 379 -4.82 11.17 10.46
C GLU A 379 -4.07 11.24 9.12
N TYR A 380 -4.32 10.24 8.26
CA TYR A 380 -3.72 10.12 6.94
C TYR A 380 -4.76 9.81 5.85
N ARG A 381 -6.05 9.92 6.16
CA ARG A 381 -7.16 9.79 5.21
C ARG A 381 -7.04 10.76 4.02
N LEU A 382 -7.52 10.30 2.86
CA LEU A 382 -7.56 11.09 1.62
C LEU A 382 -8.61 12.19 1.67
N THR A 383 -9.60 12.04 2.55
CA THR A 383 -10.68 12.99 2.79
C THR A 383 -10.73 13.37 4.27
N VAL A 384 -11.17 14.60 4.54
CA VAL A 384 -11.51 15.06 5.88
C VAL A 384 -12.89 14.58 6.32
N GLU A 385 -13.74 14.22 5.35
CA GLU A 385 -15.09 13.74 5.60
C GLU A 385 -15.06 12.36 6.26
N ASN A 386 -16.10 12.07 7.03
CA ASN A 386 -16.25 10.76 7.62
C ASN A 386 -16.74 9.76 6.57
N ILE A 387 -15.89 8.80 6.25
CA ILE A 387 -16.15 7.74 5.26
C ILE A 387 -17.35 6.86 5.66
N GLU A 388 -17.73 6.87 6.94
CA GLU A 388 -18.88 6.14 7.49
C GLU A 388 -20.20 6.93 7.45
N GLU A 389 -20.21 8.14 6.88
CA GLU A 389 -21.45 8.91 6.71
C GLU A 389 -22.40 8.24 5.72
N PRO A 390 -23.72 8.48 5.86
CA PRO A 390 -24.69 7.98 4.89
C PRO A 390 -24.33 8.44 3.48
N PHE A 391 -24.50 7.55 2.49
CA PHE A 391 -24.17 7.86 1.10
C PHE A 391 -24.98 9.01 0.50
N THR A 392 -26.06 9.47 1.15
CA THR A 392 -26.76 10.70 0.78
C THR A 392 -25.90 11.95 0.99
N ASP A 393 -25.08 11.93 2.03
CA ASP A 393 -24.35 13.10 2.54
C ASP A 393 -22.93 13.12 1.96
N PHE A 394 -22.26 11.96 1.97
CA PHE A 394 -20.92 11.79 1.41
C PHE A 394 -20.83 10.51 0.58
N LEU A 395 -20.30 10.61 -0.65
CA LEU A 395 -20.09 9.46 -1.53
C LEU A 395 -18.58 9.28 -1.80
N PRO A 396 -17.94 8.24 -1.22
CA PRO A 396 -16.48 8.06 -1.28
C PRO A 396 -15.85 7.91 -2.67
N ILE A 397 -16.64 7.59 -3.70
CA ILE A 397 -16.15 7.43 -5.08
C ILE A 397 -16.01 8.76 -5.85
N ARG A 398 -16.56 9.87 -5.30
CA ARG A 398 -16.57 11.20 -5.91
C ARG A 398 -15.39 12.07 -5.48
#